data_AF-A0A0A7LBF9-F1
#
_entry.id   AF-A0A0A7LBF9-F1
#
_cell.length_a   1.000
_cell.length_b   1.000
_cell.length_c   1.000
_cell.angle_alpha   90.00
_cell.angle_beta   90.00
_cell.angle_gamma   90.00
#
_symmetry.space_group_name_H-M   'P 1'
#
loop_
_entity.id
_entity.type
_entity.pdbx_description
1 polymer ?
#
loop_
_entity_poly.entity_id
_entity_poly.type
_entity_poly.pdbx_seq_one_letter_code
_entity_poly.pdbx_strand_id
1 'polypeptide(L)'
;MNIEIISEEVFGNDSYRTLFEDIMSDVGKAFHVQKALLILQPSIPFFIFSIRLKTEPANKTISDVANIRAEGDSIFITITDERYAPDIERELWAKYGKENVDQQTRFDIFVKNASANEIEDIIIASGEGYLKEMIGAVWRTMPEGIKVRHTYIDGTVITVVATEEIFTREMLADGLEYHKKMMEAGEDV
;
A
#
# COMPACT_ATOMS: atom_id res chain seq x y z
N MET A 1 -8.53 -10.54 -2.30
CA MET A 1 -8.53 -9.54 -3.37
C MET A 1 -9.55 -9.96 -4.41
N ASN A 2 -10.50 -9.11 -4.78
CA ASN A 2 -11.45 -9.37 -5.87
C ASN A 2 -11.00 -8.59 -7.12
N ILE A 3 -10.72 -9.26 -8.23
CA ILE A 3 -10.24 -8.63 -9.46
C ILE A 3 -11.30 -8.74 -10.56
N GLU A 4 -11.68 -7.61 -11.11
CA GLU A 4 -12.57 -7.45 -12.26
C GLU A 4 -11.76 -6.95 -13.45
N ILE A 5 -11.95 -7.53 -14.63
CA ILE A 5 -11.24 -7.14 -15.85
C ILE A 5 -12.27 -6.87 -16.95
N ILE A 6 -12.22 -5.66 -17.50
CA ILE A 6 -13.00 -5.23 -18.65
C ILE A 6 -12.02 -5.05 -19.81
N SER A 7 -12.16 -5.84 -20.87
CA SER A 7 -11.24 -5.77 -22.00
C SER A 7 -11.95 -6.02 -23.33
N GLU A 8 -11.32 -5.55 -24.41
CA GLU A 8 -11.73 -5.84 -25.78
C GLU A 8 -11.39 -7.28 -26.19
N GLU A 9 -10.31 -7.84 -25.63
CA GLU A 9 -9.84 -9.19 -25.92
C GLU A 9 -9.85 -10.07 -24.66
N VAL A 10 -10.74 -11.06 -24.66
CA VAL A 10 -10.93 -11.97 -23.51
C VAL A 10 -9.73 -12.88 -23.27
N PHE A 11 -9.00 -13.25 -24.31
CA PHE A 11 -7.90 -14.23 -24.23
C PHE A 11 -6.77 -13.77 -23.29
N GLY A 12 -6.50 -12.47 -23.20
CA GLY A 12 -5.44 -11.92 -22.34
C GLY A 12 -5.84 -11.72 -20.88
N ASN A 13 -7.12 -11.87 -20.53
CA ASN A 13 -7.63 -11.48 -19.21
C ASN A 13 -7.06 -12.33 -18.09
N ASP A 14 -6.98 -13.64 -18.28
CA ASP A 14 -6.43 -14.54 -17.27
C ASP A 14 -4.93 -14.28 -17.06
N SER A 15 -4.19 -13.97 -18.13
CA SER A 15 -2.78 -13.60 -18.01
C SER A 15 -2.60 -12.29 -17.23
N TYR A 16 -3.41 -11.27 -17.48
CA TYR A 16 -3.36 -10.01 -16.73
C TYR A 16 -3.79 -10.18 -15.27
N ARG A 17 -4.78 -11.03 -15.01
CA ARG A 17 -5.19 -11.38 -13.64
C ARG A 17 -4.03 -11.98 -12.87
N THR A 18 -3.42 -13.03 -13.41
CA THR A 18 -2.28 -13.71 -12.77
C THR A 18 -1.10 -12.75 -12.60
N LEU A 19 -0.75 -11.98 -13.64
CA LEU A 19 0.33 -11.00 -13.57
C LEU A 19 0.12 -9.97 -12.45
N PHE A 20 -1.10 -9.44 -12.34
CA PHE A 20 -1.45 -8.49 -11.29
C PHE A 20 -1.39 -9.12 -9.90
N GLU A 21 -1.89 -10.35 -9.75
CA GLU A 21 -1.85 -11.10 -8.50
C GLU A 21 -0.41 -11.39 -8.06
N ASP A 22 0.43 -11.85 -8.98
CA ASP A 22 1.84 -12.17 -8.73
C ASP A 22 2.61 -10.93 -8.30
N ILE A 23 2.51 -9.83 -9.08
CA ILE A 23 3.21 -8.58 -8.75
C ILE A 23 2.77 -8.04 -7.39
N MET A 24 1.46 -8.03 -7.10
CA MET A 24 0.95 -7.57 -5.82
C MET A 24 1.37 -8.46 -4.66
N SER A 25 1.51 -9.77 -4.89
CA SER A 25 1.97 -10.73 -3.88
C SER A 25 3.46 -10.56 -3.61
N ASP A 26 4.26 -10.37 -4.66
CA ASP A 26 5.71 -10.16 -4.58
C ASP A 26 6.08 -8.91 -3.78
N VAL A 27 5.29 -7.84 -3.89
CA VAL A 27 5.50 -6.63 -3.08
C VAL A 27 4.81 -6.68 -1.71
N GLY A 28 4.19 -7.81 -1.35
CA GLY A 28 3.50 -7.99 -0.07
C GLY A 28 2.21 -7.19 0.07
N LYS A 29 1.60 -6.73 -1.04
CA LYS A 29 0.44 -5.83 -1.02
C LYS A 29 -0.89 -6.51 -1.34
N ALA A 30 -0.87 -7.71 -1.92
CA ALA A 30 -2.08 -8.44 -2.33
C ALA A 30 -3.14 -8.55 -1.21
N PHE A 31 -2.71 -8.75 0.05
CA PHE A 31 -3.62 -8.82 1.19
C PHE A 31 -4.36 -7.50 1.47
N HIS A 32 -3.75 -6.35 1.17
CA HIS A 32 -4.31 -5.04 1.47
C HIS A 32 -5.27 -4.54 0.38
N VAL A 33 -5.30 -5.18 -0.79
CA VAL A 33 -6.23 -4.87 -1.87
C VAL A 33 -7.57 -5.56 -1.61
N GLN A 34 -8.61 -4.74 -1.43
CA GLN A 34 -10.00 -5.21 -1.32
C GLN A 34 -10.53 -5.59 -2.70
N LYS A 35 -10.50 -4.63 -3.64
CA LYS A 35 -10.98 -4.78 -5.02
C LYS A 35 -9.97 -4.17 -6.00
N ALA A 36 -9.83 -4.78 -7.17
CA ALA A 36 -9.14 -4.21 -8.33
C ALA A 36 -10.06 -4.28 -9.55
N LEU A 37 -10.06 -3.23 -10.36
CA LEU A 37 -10.71 -3.12 -11.66
C LEU A 37 -9.63 -2.76 -12.68
N LEU A 38 -9.46 -3.62 -13.68
CA LEU A 38 -8.52 -3.41 -14.77
C LEU A 38 -9.32 -3.22 -16.05
N ILE A 39 -9.12 -2.10 -16.72
CA ILE A 39 -9.72 -1.80 -18.02
C ILE A 39 -8.60 -1.80 -19.04
N LEU A 40 -8.70 -2.69 -20.03
CA LEU A 40 -7.63 -2.97 -20.98
C LEU A 40 -8.15 -2.75 -22.41
N GLN A 41 -7.73 -1.65 -23.05
CA GLN A 41 -8.10 -1.30 -24.42
C GLN A 41 -6.84 -1.20 -25.30
N PRO A 42 -6.28 -2.33 -25.74
CA PRO A 42 -5.04 -2.34 -26.51
C PRO A 42 -5.17 -1.72 -27.90
N SER A 43 -6.39 -1.65 -28.47
CA SER A 43 -6.61 -1.04 -29.79
C SER A 43 -6.36 0.47 -29.83
N ILE A 44 -6.58 1.15 -28.70
CA ILE A 44 -6.41 2.60 -28.52
C ILE A 44 -5.44 2.92 -27.38
N PRO A 45 -4.29 2.23 -27.33
CA PRO A 45 -3.46 1.93 -26.15
C PRO A 45 -3.87 2.70 -24.88
N PHE A 46 -4.97 2.27 -24.27
CA PHE A 46 -5.59 2.93 -23.14
C PHE A 46 -5.91 1.92 -22.05
N PHE A 47 -5.40 2.22 -20.85
CA PHE A 47 -5.45 1.28 -19.74
C PHE A 47 -5.80 2.03 -18.45
N ILE A 48 -6.70 1.46 -17.66
CA ILE A 48 -7.05 1.99 -16.34
C ILE A 48 -6.90 0.87 -15.32
N PHE A 49 -6.14 1.15 -14.27
CA PHE A 49 -5.98 0.27 -13.12
C PHE A 49 -6.53 0.99 -11.91
N SER A 50 -7.71 0.58 -11.45
CA SER A 50 -8.36 1.16 -10.28
C SER A 50 -8.37 0.14 -9.15
N ILE A 51 -7.75 0.48 -8.03
CA ILE A 51 -7.65 -0.39 -6.87
C ILE A 51 -8.28 0.29 -5.66
N ARG A 52 -8.95 -0.51 -4.84
CA ARG A 52 -9.43 -0.12 -3.53
C ARG A 52 -8.71 -0.91 -2.46
N LEU A 53 -8.10 -0.19 -1.53
CA LEU A 53 -7.43 -0.72 -0.36
C LEU A 53 -8.46 -0.99 0.75
N LYS A 54 -8.13 -1.95 1.62
CA LYS A 54 -8.95 -2.24 2.81
C LYS A 54 -8.96 -1.08 3.82
N THR A 55 -7.87 -0.31 3.87
CA THR A 55 -7.65 0.80 4.80
C THR A 55 -6.88 1.90 4.10
N GLU A 56 -7.12 3.15 4.51
CA GLU A 56 -6.39 4.29 3.98
C GLU A 56 -4.92 4.23 4.40
N PRO A 57 -3.97 4.48 3.47
CA PRO A 57 -2.56 4.57 3.81
C PRO A 57 -2.29 5.75 4.73
N ALA A 58 -2.09 5.46 6.01
CA ALA A 58 -1.72 6.44 7.01
C ALA A 58 -0.33 6.12 7.58
N ASN A 59 0.32 7.13 8.14
CA ASN A 59 1.49 6.89 8.96
C ASN A 59 1.09 6.02 10.15
N LYS A 60 1.92 5.05 10.48
CA LYS A 60 1.80 4.24 11.69
C LYS A 60 2.95 4.55 12.62
N THR A 61 2.60 4.81 13.86
CA THR A 61 3.53 4.98 14.97
C THR A 61 3.66 3.69 15.76
N ILE A 62 4.64 3.57 16.65
CA ILE A 62 4.74 2.41 17.54
C ILE A 62 3.49 2.31 18.43
N SER A 63 2.96 3.44 18.91
CA SER A 63 1.75 3.47 19.75
C SER A 63 0.49 2.93 19.06
N ASP A 64 0.44 2.96 17.72
CA ASP A 64 -0.68 2.40 16.95
C ASP A 64 -0.71 0.86 16.92
N VAL A 65 0.42 0.21 17.21
CA VAL A 65 0.62 -1.23 16.98
C VAL A 65 1.31 -1.97 18.13
N ALA A 66 1.59 -1.28 19.24
CA ALA A 66 2.21 -1.86 20.42
C ALA A 66 1.76 -1.13 21.70
N ASN A 67 1.76 -1.87 22.80
CA ASN A 67 1.57 -1.29 24.13
C ASN A 67 2.92 -0.90 24.73
N ILE A 68 3.03 0.32 25.24
CA ILE A 68 4.27 0.87 25.80
C ILE A 68 4.10 1.07 27.31
N ARG A 69 5.10 0.61 28.08
CA ARG A 69 5.14 0.75 29.54
C ARG A 69 6.51 1.24 29.98
N ALA A 70 6.55 2.30 30.78
CA ALA A 70 7.77 2.81 31.38
C ALA A 70 8.00 2.17 32.76
N GLU A 71 9.22 1.71 33.02
CA GLU A 71 9.68 1.29 34.33
C GLU A 71 11.07 1.88 34.60
N GLY A 72 11.11 2.94 35.41
CA GLY A 72 12.34 3.71 35.63
C GLY A 72 12.84 4.36 34.33
N ASP A 73 14.11 4.15 34.01
CA ASP A 73 14.75 4.66 32.79
C ASP A 73 14.65 3.70 31.60
N SER A 74 13.75 2.70 31.68
CA SER A 74 13.59 1.68 30.65
C SER A 74 12.15 1.57 30.17
N ILE A 75 12.01 1.22 28.90
CA ILE A 75 10.72 1.10 28.23
C ILE A 75 10.51 -0.34 27.78
N PHE A 76 9.34 -0.88 28.12
CA PHE A 76 8.84 -2.17 27.68
C PHE A 76 7.79 -1.97 26.60
N ILE A 77 8.01 -2.61 25.45
CA ILE A 77 7.12 -2.55 24.29
C ILE A 77 6.58 -3.96 24.06
N THR A 78 5.27 -4.11 24.09
CA THR A 78 4.58 -5.36 23.74
C THR A 78 3.82 -5.16 22.43
N ILE A 79 4.31 -5.75 21.34
CA ILE A 79 3.75 -5.66 20.00
C ILE A 79 2.39 -6.33 19.95
N THR A 80 1.37 -5.59 19.51
CA THR A 80 0.01 -6.11 19.32
C THR A 80 -0.28 -6.52 17.88
N ASP A 81 0.51 -6.01 16.93
CA ASP A 81 0.41 -6.33 15.51
C ASP A 81 1.78 -6.79 14.97
N GLU A 82 1.96 -8.11 14.89
CA GLU A 82 3.22 -8.77 14.50
C GLU A 82 3.74 -8.31 13.12
N ARG A 83 2.84 -7.85 12.24
CA ARG A 83 3.19 -7.40 10.89
C ARG A 83 4.19 -6.25 10.89
N TYR A 84 4.20 -5.45 11.95
CA TYR A 84 5.07 -4.29 12.10
C TYR A 84 6.31 -4.57 12.97
N ALA A 85 6.46 -5.78 13.52
CA ALA A 85 7.61 -6.12 14.37
C ALA A 85 8.97 -5.80 13.72
N PRO A 86 9.21 -6.15 12.43
CA PRO A 86 10.49 -5.83 11.78
C PRO A 86 10.74 -4.32 11.63
N ASP A 87 9.69 -3.55 11.37
CA ASP A 87 9.80 -2.09 11.24
C ASP A 87 10.06 -1.43 12.59
N ILE A 88 9.37 -1.88 13.65
CA ILE A 88 9.60 -1.42 15.03
C ILE A 88 11.06 -1.66 15.42
N GLU A 89 11.59 -2.87 15.24
CA GLU A 89 12.98 -3.20 15.55
C GLU A 89 13.97 -2.33 14.76
N ARG A 90 13.72 -2.15 13.46
CA ARG A 90 14.57 -1.31 12.60
C ARG A 90 14.65 0.12 13.11
N GLU A 91 13.51 0.75 13.40
CA GLU A 91 13.49 2.14 13.85
C GLU A 91 14.08 2.30 15.27
N LEU A 92 13.80 1.35 16.17
CA LEU A 92 14.39 1.35 17.51
C LEU A 92 15.92 1.19 17.46
N TRP A 93 16.44 0.28 16.63
CA TRP A 93 17.88 0.14 16.44
C TRP A 93 18.51 1.36 15.78
N ALA A 94 17.84 1.97 14.81
CA ALA A 94 18.32 3.18 14.17
C ALA A 94 18.43 4.36 15.15
N LYS A 95 17.47 4.47 16.08
CA LYS A 95 17.39 5.58 17.04
C LYS A 95 18.22 5.37 18.31
N TYR A 96 18.20 4.17 18.89
CA TYR A 96 18.80 3.88 20.20
C TYR A 96 20.04 2.98 20.14
N GLY A 97 20.34 2.38 18.98
CA GLY A 97 21.44 1.42 18.84
C GLY A 97 21.05 0.00 19.26
N LYS A 98 21.73 -1.00 18.69
CA LYS A 98 21.43 -2.43 18.96
C LYS A 98 21.72 -2.84 20.40
N GLU A 99 22.67 -2.17 21.06
CA GLU A 99 23.07 -2.44 22.43
C GLU A 99 22.04 -2.00 23.49
N ASN A 100 21.17 -1.05 23.14
CA ASN A 100 20.15 -0.51 24.02
C ASN A 100 18.76 -1.10 23.77
N VAL A 101 18.61 -1.93 22.73
CA VAL A 101 17.35 -2.58 22.35
C VAL A 101 17.52 -4.10 22.48
N ASP A 102 16.81 -4.69 23.44
CA ASP A 102 16.87 -6.11 23.76
C ASP A 102 15.52 -6.78 23.46
N GLN A 103 15.50 -7.69 22.50
CA GLN A 103 14.31 -8.44 22.14
C GLN A 103 14.18 -9.67 23.05
N GLN A 104 13.27 -9.61 24.01
CA GLN A 104 13.03 -10.69 24.97
C GLN A 104 12.26 -11.85 24.31
N THR A 105 11.26 -11.51 23.50
CA THR A 105 10.43 -12.45 22.74
C THR A 105 10.13 -11.88 21.37
N ARG A 106 9.44 -12.65 20.51
CA ARG A 106 8.96 -12.14 19.21
C ARG A 106 8.03 -10.92 19.32
N PHE A 107 7.43 -10.68 20.49
CA PHE A 107 6.51 -9.56 20.72
C PHE A 107 7.01 -8.54 21.74
N ASP A 108 7.95 -8.93 22.59
CA ASP A 108 8.38 -8.10 23.71
C ASP A 108 9.79 -7.56 23.45
N ILE A 109 9.87 -6.24 23.38
CA ILE A 109 11.11 -5.48 23.21
C ILE A 109 11.33 -4.60 24.43
N PHE A 110 12.57 -4.57 24.89
CA PHE A 110 13.04 -3.73 25.98
C PHE A 110 14.02 -2.69 25.46
N VAL A 111 13.81 -1.42 25.81
CA VAL A 111 14.67 -0.31 25.39
C VAL A 111 15.21 0.42 26.61
N LYS A 112 16.54 0.51 26.72
CA LYS A 112 17.25 1.20 27.81
C LYS A 112 17.40 2.69 27.50
N ASN A 113 17.41 3.53 28.54
CA ASN A 113 17.68 4.96 28.46
C ASN A 113 16.76 5.70 27.45
N ALA A 114 15.47 5.37 27.47
CA ALA A 114 14.49 5.94 26.55
C ALA A 114 13.28 6.50 27.29
N SER A 115 12.62 7.48 26.67
CA SER A 115 11.36 8.05 27.12
C SER A 115 10.18 7.39 26.40
N ALA A 116 9.09 7.12 27.12
CA ALA A 116 7.86 6.56 26.54
C ALA A 116 7.33 7.44 25.41
N ASN A 117 7.20 8.75 25.65
CA ASN A 117 6.71 9.71 24.64
C ASN A 117 7.56 9.70 23.36
N GLU A 118 8.88 9.55 23.49
CA GLU A 118 9.78 9.53 22.34
C GLU A 118 9.66 8.25 21.51
N ILE A 119 9.22 7.14 22.11
CA ILE A 119 8.99 5.86 21.44
C ILE A 119 7.59 5.82 20.83
N GLU A 120 6.59 6.32 21.54
CA GLU A 120 5.19 6.36 21.10
C GLU A 120 5.04 6.99 19.71
N ASP A 121 5.72 8.11 19.47
CA ASP A 121 5.63 8.91 18.24
C ASP A 121 6.52 8.42 17.09
N ILE A 122 7.31 7.35 17.27
CA ILE A 122 8.20 6.86 16.21
C ILE A 122 7.35 6.31 15.06
N ILE A 123 7.47 6.94 13.89
CA ILE A 123 6.84 6.48 12.66
C ILE A 123 7.59 5.25 12.15
N ILE A 124 6.90 4.12 12.08
CA ILE A 124 7.42 2.82 11.64
C ILE A 124 6.98 2.44 10.24
N ALA A 125 5.85 3.00 9.78
CA ALA A 125 5.41 2.86 8.41
C ALA A 125 4.86 4.19 7.89
N SER A 126 5.28 4.57 6.69
CA SER A 126 4.82 5.78 6.03
C SER A 126 3.65 5.47 5.10
N GLY A 127 2.53 6.20 5.25
CA GLY A 127 1.43 6.12 4.30
C GLY A 127 1.85 6.52 2.88
N GLU A 128 2.71 7.55 2.76
CA GLU A 128 3.27 7.99 1.48
C GLU A 128 4.20 6.92 0.86
N GLY A 129 5.06 6.30 1.68
CA GLY A 129 5.92 5.20 1.23
C GLY A 129 5.08 4.02 0.72
N TYR A 130 4.04 3.65 1.47
CA TYR A 130 3.09 2.63 1.07
C TYR A 130 2.41 2.96 -0.27
N LEU A 131 1.94 4.19 -0.45
CA LEU A 131 1.33 4.65 -1.71
C LEU A 131 2.31 4.54 -2.88
N LYS A 132 3.57 4.95 -2.70
CA LYS A 132 4.60 4.85 -3.74
C LYS A 132 4.86 3.40 -4.14
N GLU A 133 4.93 2.48 -3.18
CA GLU A 133 5.09 1.05 -3.46
C GLU A 133 3.88 0.47 -4.20
N MET A 134 2.66 0.82 -3.79
CA MET A 134 1.42 0.41 -4.47
C MET A 134 1.40 0.89 -5.92
N ILE A 135 1.64 2.18 -6.15
CA ILE A 135 1.65 2.78 -7.49
C ILE A 135 2.75 2.13 -8.35
N GLY A 136 3.94 1.93 -7.77
CA GLY A 136 5.04 1.23 -8.44
C GLY A 136 4.67 -0.20 -8.84
N ALA A 137 3.95 -0.93 -7.99
CA ALA A 137 3.43 -2.26 -8.31
C ALA A 137 2.42 -2.22 -9.46
N VAL A 138 1.46 -1.29 -9.44
CA VAL A 138 0.51 -1.09 -10.54
C VAL A 138 1.23 -0.75 -11.86
N TRP A 139 2.32 0.03 -11.80
CA TRP A 139 3.08 0.32 -13.02
C TRP A 139 3.78 -0.90 -13.60
N ARG A 140 4.22 -1.84 -12.77
CA ARG A 140 4.85 -3.10 -13.23
C ARG A 140 3.85 -4.02 -13.93
N THR A 141 2.54 -3.86 -13.66
CA THR A 141 1.49 -4.65 -14.33
C THR A 141 1.09 -4.08 -15.70
N MET A 142 1.58 -2.87 -16.04
CA MET A 142 1.26 -2.22 -17.32
C MET A 142 2.11 -2.78 -18.46
N PRO A 143 1.60 -2.76 -19.70
CA PRO A 143 2.42 -3.10 -20.88
C PRO A 143 3.63 -2.16 -21.01
N GLU A 144 4.77 -2.70 -21.42
CA GLU A 144 6.06 -1.97 -21.48
C GLU A 144 6.04 -0.71 -22.37
N GLY A 145 5.18 -0.68 -23.39
CA GLY A 145 5.04 0.47 -24.29
C GLY A 145 4.39 1.71 -23.66
N ILE A 146 3.78 1.56 -22.48
CA ILE A 146 3.00 2.61 -21.83
C ILE A 146 3.89 3.53 -21.00
N LYS A 147 3.93 4.81 -21.39
CA LYS A 147 4.85 5.80 -20.81
C LYS A 147 4.11 6.91 -20.06
N VAL A 148 2.93 7.28 -20.54
CA VAL A 148 2.18 8.42 -20.00
C VAL A 148 1.12 7.93 -19.05
N ARG A 149 1.15 8.46 -17.82
CA ARG A 149 0.35 8.00 -16.69
C ARG A 149 -0.21 9.19 -15.94
N HIS A 150 -1.45 9.04 -15.47
CA HIS A 150 -2.10 9.97 -14.57
C HIS A 150 -2.69 9.19 -13.41
N THR A 151 -2.50 9.68 -12.18
CA THR A 151 -2.93 8.96 -10.97
C THR A 151 -3.89 9.82 -10.18
N TYR A 152 -5.05 9.25 -9.85
CA TYR A 152 -5.99 9.77 -8.87
C TYR A 152 -5.84 9.00 -7.56
N ILE A 153 -5.87 9.70 -6.43
CA ILE A 153 -5.75 9.11 -5.09
C ILE A 153 -6.72 9.83 -4.17
N ASP A 154 -7.68 9.09 -3.62
CA ASP A 154 -8.63 9.60 -2.64
C ASP A 154 -8.91 8.50 -1.60
N GLY A 155 -8.49 8.73 -0.36
CA GLY A 155 -8.63 7.81 0.76
C GLY A 155 -8.07 6.41 0.45
N THR A 156 -8.95 5.43 0.30
CA THR A 156 -8.60 4.03 0.03
C THR A 156 -8.47 3.70 -1.45
N VAL A 157 -8.80 4.61 -2.36
CA VAL A 157 -8.84 4.34 -3.80
C VAL A 157 -7.67 4.98 -4.51
N ILE A 158 -7.03 4.19 -5.37
CA ILE A 158 -5.96 4.63 -6.25
C ILE A 158 -6.35 4.22 -7.66
N THR A 159 -6.36 5.17 -8.59
CA THR A 159 -6.65 4.88 -10.00
C THR A 159 -5.52 5.41 -10.86
N VAL A 160 -4.85 4.52 -11.58
CA VAL A 160 -3.83 4.90 -12.57
C VAL A 160 -4.42 4.73 -13.96
N VAL A 161 -4.51 5.85 -14.67
CA VAL A 161 -4.86 5.94 -16.08
C VAL A 161 -3.57 5.99 -16.87
N ALA A 162 -3.47 5.22 -17.96
CA ALA A 162 -2.24 5.11 -18.70
C ALA A 162 -2.47 4.97 -20.21
N THR A 163 -1.58 5.58 -20.98
CA THR A 163 -1.56 5.53 -22.44
C THR A 163 -0.13 5.63 -22.99
N GLU A 164 0.04 5.34 -24.27
CA GLU A 164 1.35 5.35 -24.92
C GLU A 164 1.91 6.77 -25.09
N GLU A 165 1.10 7.71 -25.61
CA GLU A 165 1.60 9.02 -26.04
C GLU A 165 1.01 10.22 -25.29
N ILE A 166 -0.27 10.54 -25.52
CA ILE A 166 -0.91 11.73 -24.95
C ILE A 166 -2.32 11.40 -24.48
N PHE A 167 -2.73 12.00 -23.36
CA PHE A 167 -4.10 11.89 -22.91
C PHE A 167 -5.02 12.78 -23.72
N THR A 168 -6.10 12.19 -24.24
CA THR A 168 -7.27 12.96 -24.66
C THR A 168 -8.07 13.40 -23.42
N ARG A 169 -8.94 14.39 -23.60
CA ARG A 169 -9.85 14.81 -22.52
C ARG A 169 -10.82 13.69 -22.13
N GLU A 170 -11.25 12.90 -23.10
CA GLU A 170 -12.14 11.76 -22.90
C GLU A 170 -11.48 10.68 -22.04
N MET A 171 -10.22 10.32 -22.36
CA MET A 171 -9.46 9.35 -21.55
C MET A 171 -9.33 9.76 -20.08
N LEU A 172 -9.08 11.04 -19.79
CA LEU A 172 -9.01 11.53 -18.41
C LEU A 172 -10.38 11.55 -17.74
N ALA A 173 -11.44 11.88 -18.48
CA ALA A 173 -12.81 11.86 -17.99
C ALA A 173 -13.25 10.43 -17.64
N ASP A 174 -12.98 9.46 -18.51
CA ASP A 174 -13.24 8.04 -18.27
C ASP A 174 -12.49 7.55 -17.04
N GLY A 175 -11.19 7.86 -16.95
CA GLY A 175 -10.37 7.55 -15.78
C GLY A 175 -10.95 8.09 -14.47
N LEU A 176 -11.41 9.35 -14.47
CA LEU A 176 -12.04 9.98 -13.31
C LEU A 176 -13.41 9.34 -13.00
N GLU A 177 -14.18 8.96 -14.00
CA GLU A 177 -15.45 8.27 -13.82
C GLU A 177 -15.25 6.91 -13.13
N TYR A 178 -14.29 6.11 -13.59
CA TYR A 178 -13.97 4.83 -12.95
C TYR A 178 -13.38 5.01 -11.55
N HIS A 179 -12.62 6.07 -11.31
CA HIS A 179 -12.16 6.42 -9.98
C HIS A 179 -13.34 6.68 -9.03
N LYS A 180 -14.32 7.49 -9.44
CA LYS A 180 -15.53 7.79 -8.66
C LYS A 180 -16.41 6.56 -8.42
N LYS A 181 -16.64 5.74 -9.45
CA LYS A 181 -17.34 4.46 -9.29
C LYS A 181 -16.64 3.55 -8.29
N MET A 182 -15.31 3.52 -8.30
CA MET A 182 -14.50 2.78 -7.33
C MET A 182 -14.46 3.47 -5.96
N MET A 183 -14.96 4.69 -5.77
CA MET A 183 -15.24 5.25 -4.44
C MET A 183 -16.62 4.80 -3.98
N GLU A 184 -17.64 5.00 -4.82
CA GLU A 184 -19.06 4.74 -4.52
C GLU A 184 -19.36 3.27 -4.22
N ALA A 185 -18.76 2.32 -4.94
CA ALA A 185 -19.04 0.88 -4.79
C ALA A 185 -18.59 0.26 -3.45
N GLY A 186 -18.25 1.09 -2.46
CA GLY A 186 -17.63 0.74 -1.18
C GLY A 186 -18.33 1.33 0.01
N GLU A 187 -19.31 2.20 -0.23
CA GLU A 187 -20.18 2.75 0.80
C GLU A 187 -21.33 1.77 1.16
N ASP A 188 -21.41 0.62 0.48
CA ASP A 188 -22.42 -0.44 0.71
C ASP A 188 -22.05 -1.48 1.79
N VAL A 189 -21.18 -1.15 2.76
CA VAL A 189 -20.79 -2.06 3.87
C VAL A 189 -20.92 -1.40 5.23
#